data_AF-A0A379AKH8-F1
#
_entry.id   AF-A0A379AKH8-F1
#
_cell.length_a   1.000
_cell.length_b   1.000
_cell.length_c   1.000
_cell.angle_alpha   90.00
_cell.angle_beta   90.00
_cell.angle_gamma   90.00
#
_symmetry.space_group_name_H-M   'P 1'
#
loop_
_entity.id
_entity.type
_entity.pdbx_description
1 polymer ?
#
loop_
_entity_poly.entity_id
_entity_poly.type
_entity_poly.pdbx_seq_one_letter_code
_entity_poly.pdbx_strand_id
1 'polypeptide(L)'
;MSKSEQLFAEAQRLIPGGVNSPVRAFTGVGGVPLFIEHADGAYLYDADGKAYIDYVGSWGPMVLGHNNAAIRNAVIEAAQRGLSFGAPDRNGSDHGTSWCVSWCRAWRWCGWSIPAPKRL
;
A
#
# COMPACT_ATOMS: atom_id res chain seq x y z
N MET A 1 -15.43 -12.93 -19.71
CA MET A 1 -14.70 -11.71 -19.34
C MET A 1 -14.81 -11.55 -17.85
N SER A 2 -13.69 -11.61 -17.12
CA SER A 2 -13.68 -11.45 -15.66
C SER A 2 -14.08 -10.03 -15.26
N LYS A 3 -14.46 -9.83 -14.00
CA LYS A 3 -14.77 -8.49 -13.49
C LYS A 3 -13.52 -7.60 -13.47
N SER A 4 -12.35 -8.19 -13.21
CA SER A 4 -11.06 -7.47 -13.32
C SER A 4 -10.79 -6.98 -14.75
N GLU A 5 -11.10 -7.76 -15.79
CA GLU A 5 -10.94 -7.34 -17.19
C GLU A 5 -11.85 -6.15 -17.55
N GLN A 6 -13.10 -6.18 -17.07
CA GLN A 6 -14.06 -5.09 -17.30
C GLN A 6 -13.60 -3.80 -16.62
N LEU A 7 -13.19 -3.89 -15.35
CA LEU A 7 -12.67 -2.74 -14.59
C LEU A 7 -11.39 -2.17 -15.19
N PHE A 8 -10.49 -3.02 -15.71
CA PHE A 8 -9.29 -2.56 -16.38
C PHE A 8 -9.60 -1.81 -17.68
N ALA A 9 -10.53 -2.34 -18.49
CA ALA A 9 -10.96 -1.69 -19.72
C ALA A 9 -11.64 -0.33 -19.46
N GLU A 10 -12.39 -0.21 -18.37
CA GLU A 10 -12.95 1.07 -17.92
C GLU A 10 -11.85 2.02 -17.45
N ALA A 11 -10.93 1.54 -16.60
CA ALA A 11 -9.83 2.34 -16.06
C ALA A 11 -8.92 2.90 -17.16
N GLN A 12 -8.68 2.16 -18.25
CA GLN A 12 -7.88 2.62 -19.39
C GLN A 12 -8.48 3.86 -20.09
N ARG A 13 -9.79 4.10 -19.96
CA ARG A 13 -10.44 5.31 -20.50
C ARG A 13 -10.21 6.55 -19.64
N LEU A 14 -9.86 6.36 -18.37
CA LEU A 14 -9.80 7.42 -17.36
C LEU A 14 -8.37 7.70 -16.88
N ILE A 15 -7.52 6.67 -16.85
CA ILE A 15 -6.17 6.69 -16.28
C ILE A 15 -5.19 6.19 -17.34
N PRO A 16 -4.10 6.92 -17.65
CA PRO A 16 -3.08 6.44 -18.57
C PRO A 16 -2.56 5.06 -18.17
N GLY A 17 -2.66 4.08 -19.08
CA GLY A 17 -2.27 2.69 -18.81
C GLY A 17 -3.21 1.93 -17.87
N GLY A 18 -4.36 2.51 -17.49
CA GLY A 18 -5.39 1.88 -16.65
C GLY A 18 -5.00 1.73 -15.18
N VAL A 19 -3.88 2.33 -14.73
CA VAL A 19 -3.36 2.18 -13.36
C VAL A 19 -2.68 3.45 -12.84
N ASN A 20 -2.76 3.69 -11.52
CA ASN A 20 -2.10 4.82 -10.86
C ASN A 20 -0.60 4.60 -10.57
N SER A 21 -0.08 3.39 -10.79
CA SER A 21 1.34 3.06 -10.61
C SER A 21 1.76 2.03 -11.68
N PRO A 22 2.84 2.27 -12.45
CA PRO A 22 3.17 1.44 -13.63
C PRO A 22 3.35 -0.05 -13.32
N VAL A 23 3.91 -0.41 -12.16
CA VAL A 23 4.12 -1.81 -11.77
C VAL A 23 2.79 -2.60 -11.69
N ARG A 24 1.67 -1.91 -11.48
CA ARG A 24 0.34 -2.52 -11.39
C ARG A 24 -0.25 -2.87 -12.75
N ALA A 25 0.33 -2.39 -13.86
CA ALA A 25 -0.16 -2.69 -15.21
C ALA A 25 0.22 -4.10 -15.70
N PHE A 26 0.98 -4.87 -14.92
CA PHE A 26 1.42 -6.24 -15.24
C PHE A 26 2.26 -6.34 -16.54
N THR A 27 2.81 -5.22 -17.03
CA THR A 27 3.59 -5.18 -18.29
C THR A 27 4.80 -6.11 -18.28
N GLY A 28 5.41 -6.36 -17.12
CA GLY A 28 6.57 -7.25 -16.96
C GLY A 28 6.23 -8.75 -16.82
N VAL A 29 4.96 -9.10 -16.57
CA VAL A 29 4.52 -10.50 -16.35
C VAL A 29 3.47 -10.96 -17.36
N GLY A 30 2.89 -10.02 -18.11
CA GLY A 30 1.80 -10.28 -19.06
C GLY A 30 0.44 -10.45 -18.38
N GLY A 31 -0.61 -10.48 -19.21
CA GLY A 31 -2.00 -10.61 -18.76
C GLY A 31 -2.65 -9.30 -18.35
N VAL A 32 -3.79 -9.42 -17.67
CA VAL A 32 -4.59 -8.28 -17.20
C VAL A 32 -4.43 -8.14 -15.69
N PRO A 33 -4.22 -6.92 -15.16
CA PRO A 33 -4.13 -6.69 -13.72
C PRO A 33 -5.36 -7.19 -12.96
N LEU A 34 -5.12 -7.79 -11.79
CA LEU A 34 -6.19 -8.14 -10.86
C LEU A 34 -6.70 -6.88 -10.16
N PHE A 35 -8.01 -6.69 -10.13
CA PHE A 35 -8.65 -5.69 -9.30
C PHE A 35 -8.99 -6.33 -7.95
N ILE A 36 -8.40 -5.80 -6.88
CA ILE A 36 -8.57 -6.32 -5.52
C ILE A 36 -9.77 -5.63 -4.86
N GLU A 37 -10.72 -6.42 -4.35
CA GLU A 37 -11.91 -5.93 -3.67
C GLU A 37 -11.67 -5.78 -2.17
N HIS A 38 -11.03 -6.75 -1.52
CA HIS A 38 -10.68 -6.67 -0.11
C HIS A 38 -9.45 -7.53 0.23
N ALA A 39 -8.95 -7.36 1.45
CA ALA A 39 -7.78 -8.08 1.97
C ALA A 39 -7.92 -8.31 3.48
N ASP A 40 -7.52 -9.49 3.96
CA ASP A 40 -7.57 -9.84 5.37
C ASP A 40 -6.48 -10.86 5.72
N GLY A 41 -5.73 -10.60 6.80
CA GLY A 41 -4.59 -11.43 7.20
C GLY A 41 -3.55 -11.55 6.08
N ALA A 42 -3.29 -12.78 5.64
CA ALA A 42 -2.33 -13.07 4.57
C ALA A 42 -2.98 -13.14 3.17
N TYR A 43 -4.24 -12.75 3.02
CA TYR A 43 -4.99 -12.97 1.78
C TYR A 43 -5.44 -11.67 1.10
N LEU A 44 -5.37 -11.67 -0.24
CA LEU A 44 -6.07 -10.74 -1.11
C LEU A 44 -7.25 -11.45 -1.77
N TYR A 45 -8.35 -10.72 -1.97
CA TYR A 45 -9.53 -11.20 -2.67
C TYR A 45 -9.78 -10.30 -3.87
N ASP A 46 -9.77 -10.87 -5.08
CA ASP A 46 -10.06 -10.12 -6.30
C ASP A 46 -11.56 -9.80 -6.45
N ALA A 47 -11.90 -8.96 -7.43
CA ALA A 47 -13.27 -8.56 -7.73
C ALA A 47 -14.18 -9.71 -8.14
N ASP A 48 -13.60 -10.84 -8.57
CA ASP A 48 -14.29 -12.07 -8.91
C ASP A 48 -14.46 -12.99 -7.67
N GLY A 49 -14.01 -12.55 -6.49
CA GLY A 49 -14.11 -13.26 -5.22
C GLY A 49 -13.04 -14.32 -4.98
N LYS A 50 -12.03 -14.41 -5.84
CA LYS A 50 -10.96 -15.41 -5.70
C LYS A 50 -9.91 -14.93 -4.70
N ALA A 51 -9.53 -15.83 -3.79
CA ALA A 51 -8.53 -15.59 -2.77
C ALA A 51 -7.11 -15.97 -3.23
N TYR A 52 -6.12 -15.17 -2.82
CA TYR A 52 -4.70 -15.36 -3.10
C TYR A 52 -3.88 -15.15 -1.83
N ILE A 53 -2.88 -16.00 -1.59
CA ILE A 53 -1.88 -15.74 -0.55
C ILE A 53 -1.01 -14.57 -1.02
N ASP A 54 -0.91 -13.52 -0.20
CA ASP A 54 -0.23 -12.29 -0.55
C ASP A 54 1.23 -12.28 -0.08
N TYR A 55 2.14 -12.37 -1.06
CA TYR A 55 3.56 -12.16 -0.85
C TYR A 55 4.03 -10.75 -1.24
N VAL A 56 3.15 -9.92 -1.82
CA VAL A 56 3.46 -8.52 -2.14
C VAL A 56 3.33 -7.67 -0.87
N GLY A 57 2.32 -7.93 -0.03
CA GLY A 57 2.17 -7.27 1.28
C GLY A 57 2.07 -5.75 1.17
N SER A 58 1.38 -5.26 0.13
CA SER A 58 1.34 -3.84 -0.26
C SER A 58 2.73 -3.21 -0.47
N TRP A 59 3.72 -3.98 -0.91
CA TRP A 59 5.11 -3.56 -1.06
C TRP A 59 5.81 -3.23 0.27
N GLY A 60 5.36 -3.82 1.39
CA GLY A 60 6.04 -3.75 2.68
C GLY A 60 5.16 -3.41 3.91
N PRO A 61 4.19 -2.48 3.86
CA PRO A 61 3.46 -2.01 5.05
C PRO A 61 2.68 -3.11 5.79
N MET A 62 2.27 -4.17 5.10
CA MET A 62 1.37 -5.18 5.64
C MET A 62 2.12 -6.33 6.34
N VAL A 63 3.19 -5.99 7.07
CA VAL A 63 4.02 -6.97 7.80
C VAL A 63 3.23 -7.72 8.89
N LEU A 64 2.20 -7.09 9.48
CA LEU A 64 1.30 -7.70 10.45
C LEU A 64 0.03 -8.30 9.81
N GLY A 65 0.03 -8.46 8.48
CA GLY A 65 -1.12 -8.83 7.68
C GLY A 65 -2.06 -7.66 7.40
N HIS A 66 -2.89 -7.84 6.38
CA HIS A 66 -3.95 -6.91 6.02
C HIS A 66 -5.03 -6.87 7.09
N ASN A 67 -5.69 -5.71 7.22
CA ASN A 67 -6.87 -5.53 8.09
C ASN A 67 -6.66 -5.97 9.55
N ASN A 68 -5.44 -5.84 10.07
CA ASN A 68 -5.13 -6.16 11.46
C ASN A 68 -6.05 -5.39 12.41
N ALA A 69 -6.75 -6.11 13.31
CA ALA A 69 -7.82 -5.54 14.13
C ALA A 69 -7.36 -4.38 15.02
N ALA A 70 -6.16 -4.45 15.61
CA ALA A 70 -5.64 -3.39 16.47
C ALA A 70 -5.37 -2.11 15.66
N ILE A 71 -4.75 -2.25 14.49
CA ILE A 71 -4.47 -1.12 13.59
C ILE A 71 -5.77 -0.52 13.05
N ARG A 72 -6.68 -1.37 12.54
CA ARG A 72 -7.97 -0.93 12.01
C ARG A 72 -8.74 -0.12 13.06
N ASN A 73 -8.87 -0.65 14.28
CA ASN A 73 -9.65 0.01 15.32
C ASN A 73 -9.01 1.36 15.73
N ALA A 74 -7.68 1.42 15.86
CA ALA A 74 -6.98 2.68 16.14
C ALA A 74 -7.20 3.73 15.03
N VAL A 75 -7.19 3.31 13.76
CA VAL A 75 -7.49 4.20 12.62
C VAL A 75 -8.95 4.67 12.65
N ILE A 76 -9.91 3.78 12.93
CA ILE A 76 -11.34 4.14 13.05
C ILE A 76 -11.54 5.17 14.17
N GLU A 77 -10.96 4.93 15.36
CA GLU A 77 -11.05 5.86 16.49
C GLU A 77 -10.42 7.22 16.18
N ALA A 78 -9.28 7.23 15.46
CA ALA A 78 -8.66 8.47 15.01
C ALA A 78 -9.58 9.22 14.01
N ALA A 79 -10.13 8.51 13.03
CA ALA A 79 -11.00 9.08 12.01
C ALA A 79 -12.29 9.69 12.59
N GLN A 80 -12.83 9.12 13.69
CA GLN A 80 -13.98 9.67 14.40
C GLN A 80 -13.73 11.08 14.96
N ARG A 81 -12.47 11.46 15.20
CA ARG A 81 -12.10 12.80 15.67
C ARG A 81 -11.84 13.78 14.53
N GLY A 82 -11.83 13.33 13.28
CA GLY A 82 -11.49 14.12 12.10
C GLY A 82 -10.23 13.62 11.40
N LEU A 83 -10.20 13.68 10.07
CA LEU A 83 -9.09 13.17 9.25
C LEU A 83 -7.92 14.17 9.11
N SER A 84 -8.17 15.45 9.36
CA SER A 84 -7.16 16.53 9.30
C SER A 84 -7.63 17.72 10.13
N PHE A 85 -6.70 18.35 10.85
CA PHE A 85 -7.00 19.46 11.76
C PHE A 85 -6.43 20.81 11.31
N GLY A 86 -5.43 20.82 10.42
CA GLY A 86 -4.71 22.05 10.04
C GLY A 86 -4.01 22.77 11.20
N ALA A 87 -3.93 22.13 12.38
CA ALA A 87 -3.39 22.67 13.62
C ALA A 87 -2.71 21.55 14.42
N PRO A 88 -1.79 21.88 15.37
CA PRO A 88 -1.12 20.89 16.20
C PRO A 88 -2.11 20.07 17.03
N ASP A 89 -1.86 18.77 17.10
CA ASP A 89 -2.63 17.84 17.93
C ASP A 89 -1.69 17.04 18.85
N ARG A 90 -2.30 16.38 19.84
CA ARG A 90 -1.56 15.59 20.82
C ARG A 90 -0.88 14.38 20.18
N ASN A 91 -1.50 13.71 19.22
CA ASN A 91 -0.92 12.51 18.61
C ASN A 91 0.29 12.84 17.73
N GLY A 92 0.27 13.96 17.00
CA GLY A 92 1.42 14.45 16.25
C GLY A 92 2.64 14.75 17.13
N SER A 93 2.40 15.17 18.37
CA SER A 93 3.44 15.46 19.37
C SER A 93 4.07 14.18 19.95
N ASP A 94 3.27 13.12 20.15
CA ASP A 94 3.73 11.82 20.69
C ASP A 94 4.32 10.89 19.61
N HIS A 95 3.85 10.95 18.36
CA HIS A 95 4.29 10.08 17.26
C HIS A 95 5.38 10.71 16.38
N GLY A 96 5.54 12.04 16.41
CA GLY A 96 6.46 12.79 15.56
C GLY A 96 7.93 12.38 15.69
N THR A 97 8.35 11.87 16.85
CA THR A 97 9.74 11.45 17.07
C THR A 97 10.04 10.04 16.55
N SER A 98 9.04 9.15 16.48
CA SER A 98 9.25 7.73 16.10
C SER A 98 8.97 7.48 14.61
N TRP A 99 7.85 8.01 14.09
CA TRP A 99 7.42 7.73 12.72
C TRP A 99 8.22 8.49 11.65
N CYS A 100 8.47 9.79 11.82
CA CYS A 100 9.26 10.58 10.87
C CYS A 100 10.69 10.04 10.73
N VAL A 101 11.31 9.61 11.84
CA VAL A 101 12.68 9.07 11.84
C VAL A 101 12.72 7.68 11.22
N SER A 102 11.70 6.84 11.42
CA SER A 102 11.63 5.48 10.87
C SER A 102 11.29 5.48 9.37
N TRP A 103 10.35 6.31 8.93
CA TRP A 103 9.93 6.37 7.52
C TRP A 103 11.00 7.01 6.62
N CYS A 104 11.69 8.06 7.07
CA CYS A 104 12.85 8.61 6.38
C CYS A 104 14.03 7.61 6.28
N ARG A 105 14.18 6.70 7.25
CA ARG A 105 15.17 5.62 7.19
C ARG A 105 14.74 4.49 6.24
N ALA A 106 13.44 4.15 6.21
CA ALA A 106 12.89 3.13 5.31
C ALA A 106 12.97 3.57 3.82
N TRP A 107 12.70 4.84 3.52
CA TRP A 107 12.86 5.37 2.15
C TRP A 107 14.30 5.42 1.67
N ARG A 108 15.27 5.55 2.59
CA ARG A 108 16.70 5.45 2.27
C ARG A 108 17.11 4.03 1.84
N TRP A 109 16.30 3.00 2.17
CA TRP A 109 16.53 1.61 1.76
C TRP A 109 15.90 1.23 0.41
N CYS A 110 14.92 2.00 -0.09
CA CYS A 110 14.33 1.76 -1.41
C CYS A 110 15.19 2.28 -2.58
N GLY A 111 16.27 3.02 -2.30
CA GLY A 111 17.29 3.37 -3.28
C GLY A 111 18.38 2.29 -3.33
N TRP A 112 18.21 1.29 -4.20
CA TRP A 112 19.30 0.35 -4.50
C TRP A 112 20.50 1.07 -5.12
N SER A 113 21.61 1.19 -4.39
CA SER A 113 23.00 0.98 -4.85
C SER A 113 24.02 1.30 -3.75
N ILE A 114 24.89 0.34 -3.47
CA ILE A 114 26.07 0.43 -2.60
C ILE A 114 27.06 1.46 -3.17
N PRO A 115 27.67 2.30 -2.32
CA PRO A 115 29.13 2.34 -2.29
C PRO A 115 29.68 2.19 -0.88
N ALA A 116 30.55 1.20 -0.70
CA ALA A 116 31.35 1.04 0.50
C ALA A 116 32.34 2.21 0.64
N PRO A 117 32.49 2.82 1.83
CA PRO A 117 33.56 3.77 2.08
C PRO A 117 34.90 3.04 2.16
N LYS A 118 35.84 3.39 1.28
CA LYS A 118 37.25 3.09 1.50
C LYS A 118 37.67 3.80 2.79
N ARG A 119 38.05 3.04 3.82
CA ARG A 119 38.91 3.56 4.90
C ARG A 119 40.32 3.68 4.32
N LEU A 120 40.93 4.84 4.60
CA LEU A 120 42.35 5.23 4.49
C LEU A 120 43.23 4.40 3.54
#